data_AF-A0A3M8P6B5-F1
#
_entry.id   AF-A0A3M8P6B5-F1
#
_cell.length_a   1.000
_cell.length_b   1.000
_cell.length_c   1.000
_cell.angle_alpha   90.00
_cell.angle_beta   90.00
_cell.angle_gamma   90.00
#
_symmetry.space_group_name_H-M   'P 1'
#
loop_
_entity.id
_entity.type
_entity.pdbx_description
1 polymer ?
#
loop_
_entity_poly.entity_id
_entity_poly.type
_entity_poly.pdbx_seq_one_letter_code
_entity_poly.pdbx_strand_id
1 'polypeptide(L)'
;MKKWLILSGMLILAACSSENGEELTIEPKKLEAEEQALVDSTAMEFMEYFYLNGEFPKDYNIQLELEHYRLGEKIDPFSSMSSFPVDSFDNGLLAFGKASDLEGHTSFVVSTPAGKVVNSHEVDAQGGMLSSWGGLLEDPQVLEKEQPVYAAYYASTSGQSMESGGFLDENGALDMMRIQDLDHFYALAIRLVEEE
;
A
#
# COMPACT_ATOMS: atom_id res chain seq x y z
N MET A 1 35.24 -45.48 -45.80
CA MET A 1 34.38 -46.51 -45.18
C MET A 1 34.16 -46.12 -43.72
N LYS A 2 32.90 -46.23 -43.27
CA LYS A 2 32.40 -46.13 -41.88
C LYS A 2 33.40 -46.65 -40.84
N LYS A 3 33.50 -45.96 -39.69
CA LYS A 3 32.88 -46.43 -38.43
C LYS A 3 32.79 -45.30 -37.40
N TRP A 4 31.71 -45.40 -36.65
CA TRP A 4 31.06 -44.49 -35.73
C TRP A 4 31.03 -45.21 -34.37
N LEU A 5 31.23 -44.49 -33.26
CA LEU A 5 30.87 -44.84 -31.87
C LEU A 5 31.37 -43.66 -30.99
N ILE A 6 30.53 -42.68 -30.60
CA ILE A 6 29.51 -42.66 -29.54
C ILE A 6 30.11 -42.47 -28.12
N LEU A 7 29.40 -41.65 -27.32
CA LEU A 7 29.54 -41.31 -25.89
C LEU A 7 30.51 -40.15 -25.60
N SER A 8 30.11 -39.04 -24.98
CA SER A 8 29.30 -38.95 -23.77
C SER A 8 28.43 -37.69 -23.76
N GLY A 9 27.14 -37.87 -23.50
CA GLY A 9 26.20 -36.78 -23.23
C GLY A 9 26.37 -36.32 -21.80
N MET A 10 26.76 -35.06 -21.63
CA MET A 10 26.68 -34.37 -20.35
C MET A 10 25.31 -33.68 -20.33
N LEU A 11 24.32 -34.41 -19.79
CA LEU A 11 23.02 -33.86 -19.41
C LEU A 11 23.27 -32.88 -18.25
N ILE A 12 23.37 -31.60 -18.57
CA ILE A 12 23.25 -30.54 -17.57
C ILE A 12 21.75 -30.40 -17.31
N LEU A 13 21.27 -31.12 -16.29
CA LEU A 13 20.04 -30.80 -15.58
C LEU A 13 20.28 -29.48 -14.85
N ALA A 14 20.17 -28.36 -15.57
CA ALA A 14 19.84 -27.10 -14.94
C ALA A 14 18.39 -27.23 -14.50
N ALA A 15 18.20 -27.62 -13.24
CA ALA A 15 16.95 -27.45 -12.54
C ALA A 15 16.69 -25.94 -12.46
N CYS A 16 15.94 -25.41 -13.43
CA CYS A 16 15.12 -24.22 -13.16
C CYS A 16 14.08 -24.65 -12.14
N SER A 17 14.44 -24.54 -10.87
CA SER A 17 13.49 -24.42 -9.77
C SER A 17 12.73 -23.12 -10.01
N SER A 18 11.72 -23.19 -10.87
CA SER A 18 10.64 -22.22 -10.85
C SER A 18 9.75 -22.67 -9.70
N GLU A 19 10.05 -22.20 -8.49
CA GLU A 19 9.04 -22.09 -7.45
C GLU A 19 8.01 -21.08 -7.97
N ASN A 20 7.12 -21.55 -8.84
CA ASN A 20 5.99 -20.79 -9.35
C ASN A 20 4.88 -20.79 -8.27
N GLY A 21 5.15 -20.16 -7.13
CA GLY A 21 4.09 -19.52 -6.38
C GLY A 21 3.62 -18.30 -7.17
N GLU A 22 2.32 -17.99 -7.14
CA GLU A 22 1.84 -16.73 -7.71
C GLU A 22 2.49 -15.58 -6.92
N GLU A 23 3.15 -14.64 -7.62
CA GLU A 23 3.79 -13.49 -6.98
C GLU A 23 2.79 -12.71 -6.14
N LEU A 24 3.21 -12.22 -4.97
CA LEU A 24 2.37 -11.39 -4.13
C LEU A 24 2.01 -10.09 -4.87
N THR A 25 0.71 -9.89 -5.05
CA THR A 25 0.14 -8.71 -5.70
C THR A 25 -0.80 -7.96 -4.76
N ILE A 26 -0.94 -6.66 -5.03
CA ILE A 26 -1.95 -5.80 -4.44
C ILE A 26 -2.81 -5.17 -5.54
N GLU A 27 -4.12 -5.19 -5.38
CA GLU A 27 -5.06 -4.60 -6.35
C GLU A 27 -6.14 -3.77 -5.66
N PRO A 28 -6.59 -2.66 -6.27
CA PRO A 28 -7.69 -1.87 -5.74
C PRO A 28 -9.01 -2.66 -5.79
N LYS A 29 -9.73 -2.70 -4.67
CA LYS A 29 -11.05 -3.34 -4.56
C LYS A 29 -12.15 -2.29 -4.65
N LYS A 30 -12.87 -2.32 -5.78
CA LYS A 30 -14.13 -1.58 -5.91
C LYS A 30 -15.25 -2.30 -5.14
N LEU A 31 -15.87 -1.59 -4.21
CA LEU A 31 -17.02 -2.11 -3.47
C LEU A 31 -18.26 -2.25 -4.35
N GLU A 32 -19.01 -3.31 -4.11
CA GLU A 32 -20.38 -3.46 -4.62
C GLU A 32 -21.32 -2.50 -3.88
N ALA A 33 -22.50 -2.22 -4.45
CA ALA A 33 -23.43 -1.23 -3.90
C ALA A 33 -23.86 -1.54 -2.45
N GLU A 34 -24.02 -2.82 -2.11
CA GLU A 34 -24.38 -3.23 -0.74
C GLU A 34 -23.20 -3.06 0.23
N GLU A 35 -21.98 -3.39 -0.20
CA GLU A 35 -20.75 -3.18 0.58
C GLU A 35 -20.53 -1.68 0.85
N GLN A 36 -20.70 -0.85 -0.19
CA GLN A 36 -20.61 0.60 -0.08
C GLN A 36 -21.64 1.16 0.91
N ALA A 37 -22.90 0.71 0.83
CA ALA A 37 -23.94 1.17 1.74
C ALA A 37 -23.65 0.83 3.22
N LEU A 38 -23.00 -0.32 3.48
CA LEU A 38 -22.56 -0.67 4.82
C LEU A 38 -21.44 0.25 5.30
N VAL A 39 -20.49 0.58 4.42
CA VAL A 39 -19.37 1.47 4.75
C VAL A 39 -19.85 2.90 4.99
N ASP A 40 -20.76 3.40 4.16
CA ASP A 40 -21.37 4.74 4.28
C ASP A 40 -22.20 4.89 5.57
N SER A 41 -22.59 3.76 6.20
CA SER A 41 -23.27 3.76 7.50
C SER A 41 -22.32 3.89 8.70
N THR A 42 -21.01 3.84 8.47
CA THR A 42 -19.98 4.00 9.50
C THR A 42 -19.59 5.48 9.67
N ALA A 43 -18.85 5.80 10.73
CA ALA A 43 -18.32 7.15 10.97
C ALA A 43 -17.06 7.47 10.16
N MET A 44 -16.73 6.66 9.15
CA MET A 44 -15.56 6.85 8.31
C MET A 44 -15.85 7.94 7.28
N GLU A 45 -14.94 8.90 7.15
CA GLU A 45 -15.02 9.97 6.16
C GLU A 45 -14.65 9.47 4.77
N PHE A 46 -13.66 8.58 4.71
CA PHE A 46 -13.32 7.84 3.50
C PHE A 46 -12.67 6.52 3.85
N MET A 47 -12.71 5.59 2.89
CA MET A 47 -11.98 4.34 2.98
C MET A 47 -11.66 3.81 1.58
N GLU A 48 -10.42 3.36 1.40
CA GLU A 48 -9.92 2.66 0.24
C GLU A 48 -9.66 1.20 0.60
N TYR A 49 -9.92 0.29 -0.33
CA TYR A 49 -9.85 -1.15 -0.13
C TYR A 49 -8.94 -1.79 -1.15
N PHE A 50 -8.21 -2.82 -0.73
CA PHE A 50 -7.26 -3.53 -1.56
C PHE A 50 -7.30 -5.02 -1.27
N TYR A 51 -7.14 -5.85 -2.31
CA TYR A 51 -6.86 -7.27 -2.12
C TYR A 51 -5.37 -7.53 -2.21
N LEU A 52 -4.91 -8.41 -1.33
CA LEU A 52 -3.61 -9.07 -1.38
C LEU A 52 -3.83 -10.49 -1.87
N ASN A 53 -3.08 -10.90 -2.90
CA ASN A 53 -3.16 -12.23 -3.49
C ASN A 53 -1.77 -12.75 -3.80
N GLY A 54 -1.53 -14.04 -3.56
CA GLY A 54 -0.27 -14.71 -3.91
C GLY A 54 0.55 -15.10 -2.68
N GLU A 55 1.78 -15.53 -2.94
CA GLU A 55 2.72 -16.08 -1.97
C GLU A 55 3.97 -15.20 -1.87
N PHE A 56 4.64 -15.25 -0.73
CA PHE A 56 5.95 -14.60 -0.53
C PHE A 56 6.85 -15.49 0.33
N PRO A 57 8.19 -15.31 0.25
CA PRO A 57 9.10 -16.18 0.96
C PRO A 57 8.95 -16.06 2.48
N LYS A 58 9.21 -17.16 3.22
CA LYS A 58 8.92 -17.27 4.67
C LYS A 58 9.77 -16.37 5.56
N ASP A 59 10.89 -15.92 5.04
CA ASP A 59 11.82 -14.97 5.63
C ASP A 59 11.45 -13.52 5.27
N TYR A 60 10.25 -13.28 4.74
CA TYR A 60 9.75 -11.95 4.43
C TYR A 60 8.45 -11.67 5.18
N ASN A 61 8.17 -10.38 5.33
CA ASN A 61 6.94 -9.88 5.93
C ASN A 61 6.40 -8.71 5.12
N ILE A 62 5.09 -8.47 5.23
CA ILE A 62 4.49 -7.23 4.72
C ILE A 62 4.65 -6.16 5.80
N GLN A 63 5.31 -5.07 5.45
CA GLN A 63 5.34 -3.85 6.23
C GLN A 63 4.33 -2.85 5.66
N LEU A 64 3.43 -2.38 6.52
CA LEU A 64 2.57 -1.24 6.25
C LEU A 64 3.15 -0.04 6.97
N GLU A 65 3.45 1.03 6.23
CA GLU A 65 3.87 2.31 6.79
C GLU A 65 2.87 3.38 6.36
N LEU A 66 2.38 4.14 7.33
CA LEU A 66 1.69 5.39 7.02
C LEU A 66 2.74 6.48 7.03
N GLU A 67 3.16 6.92 5.86
CA GLU A 67 4.16 7.96 5.70
C GLU A 67 3.49 9.33 5.81
N HIS A 68 4.12 10.26 6.53
CA HIS A 68 3.66 11.64 6.65
C HIS A 68 4.67 12.60 6.05
N TYR A 69 4.19 13.49 5.19
CA TYR A 69 4.94 14.57 4.59
C TYR A 69 4.31 15.91 4.95
N ARG A 70 5.17 16.90 5.19
CA ARG A 70 4.78 18.29 5.40
C ARG A 70 5.63 19.16 4.50
N LEU A 71 4.98 19.93 3.61
CA LEU A 71 5.67 20.79 2.65
C LEU A 71 6.73 20.02 1.84
N GLY A 72 6.39 18.79 1.43
CA GLY A 72 7.28 17.91 0.68
C GLY A 72 8.40 17.24 1.48
N GLU A 73 8.56 17.53 2.77
CA GLU A 73 9.55 16.88 3.61
C GLU A 73 8.92 15.71 4.39
N LYS A 74 9.54 14.53 4.31
CA LYS A 74 9.10 13.36 5.09
C LYS A 74 9.32 13.64 6.58
N ILE A 75 8.29 13.42 7.37
CA ILE A 75 8.29 13.53 8.83
C ILE A 75 8.42 12.11 9.40
N ASP A 76 9.63 11.78 9.84
CA ASP A 76 10.02 10.47 10.39
C ASP A 76 9.26 10.09 11.67
N PRO A 77 9.12 8.76 11.90
CA PRO A 77 8.12 7.90 11.30
C PRO A 77 6.76 8.10 11.99
N PHE A 78 5.69 8.19 11.19
CA PHE A 78 4.36 8.47 11.73
C PHE A 78 3.70 7.23 12.33
N SER A 79 3.69 6.09 11.61
CA SER A 79 3.30 4.79 12.13
C SER A 79 3.74 3.67 11.19
N SER A 80 4.22 2.56 11.75
CA SER A 80 4.51 1.35 11.00
C SER A 80 3.93 0.12 11.70
N MET A 81 3.48 -0.84 10.90
CA MET A 81 3.07 -2.16 11.34
C MET A 81 3.74 -3.20 10.46
N SER A 82 4.50 -4.08 11.11
CA SER A 82 5.09 -5.27 10.51
C SER A 82 4.67 -6.44 11.38
N SER A 83 3.79 -7.31 10.86
CA SER A 83 3.63 -8.71 11.29
C SER A 83 2.34 -9.27 10.69
N PHE A 84 2.49 -10.00 9.60
CA PHE A 84 1.45 -10.89 9.10
C PHE A 84 1.93 -12.33 9.37
N PRO A 85 1.26 -13.10 10.24
CA PRO A 85 1.71 -14.45 10.59
C PRO A 85 1.33 -15.48 9.51
N VAL A 86 1.36 -15.09 8.24
CA VAL A 86 0.96 -15.89 7.07
C VAL A 86 1.96 -15.66 5.95
N ASP A 87 2.20 -16.67 5.12
CA ASP A 87 3.13 -16.65 3.98
C ASP A 87 2.40 -16.58 2.62
N SER A 88 1.06 -16.49 2.66
CA SER A 88 0.20 -16.41 1.48
C SER A 88 -1.12 -15.69 1.77
N PHE A 89 -1.68 -15.10 0.73
CA PHE A 89 -3.01 -14.50 0.76
C PHE A 89 -3.87 -15.03 -0.38
N ASP A 90 -5.11 -15.39 -0.03
CA ASP A 90 -6.20 -15.62 -0.98
C ASP A 90 -7.28 -14.57 -0.65
N ASN A 91 -7.33 -13.51 -1.46
CA ASN A 91 -8.23 -12.37 -1.28
C ASN A 91 -8.08 -11.70 0.10
N GLY A 92 -6.83 -11.50 0.55
CA GLY A 92 -6.54 -10.82 1.81
C GLY A 92 -6.98 -9.35 1.75
N LEU A 93 -8.00 -8.97 2.53
CA LEU A 93 -8.54 -7.61 2.49
C LEU A 93 -7.71 -6.64 3.36
N LEU A 94 -7.14 -5.63 2.71
CA LEU A 94 -6.55 -4.45 3.34
C LEU A 94 -7.49 -3.25 3.17
N ALA A 95 -7.59 -2.40 4.18
CA ALA A 95 -8.32 -1.14 4.08
C ALA A 95 -7.55 0.02 4.73
N PHE A 96 -7.64 1.20 4.13
CA PHE A 96 -7.12 2.45 4.67
C PHE A 96 -8.20 3.52 4.66
N GLY A 97 -8.37 4.23 5.75
CA GLY A 97 -9.36 5.30 5.81
C GLY A 97 -9.09 6.31 6.90
N LYS A 98 -9.95 7.31 6.92
CA LYS A 98 -9.96 8.37 7.92
C LYS A 98 -11.32 8.41 8.63
N ALA A 99 -11.29 8.65 9.93
CA ALA A 99 -12.44 9.07 10.70
C ALA A 99 -12.07 10.27 11.57
N SER A 100 -13.08 11.07 11.93
CA SER A 100 -12.97 12.02 13.02
C SER A 100 -13.36 11.32 14.32
N ASP A 101 -12.61 11.54 15.40
CA ASP A 101 -13.06 11.13 16.73
C ASP A 101 -14.03 12.15 17.34
N LEU A 102 -14.53 11.86 18.55
CA LEU A 102 -15.48 12.72 19.26
C LEU A 102 -14.89 14.07 19.69
N GLU A 103 -13.56 14.18 19.76
CA GLU A 103 -12.82 15.39 20.12
C GLU A 103 -12.41 16.20 18.88
N GLY A 104 -12.72 15.69 17.67
CA GLY A 104 -12.41 16.33 16.39
C GLY A 104 -11.01 16.01 15.88
N HIS A 105 -10.31 15.04 16.48
CA HIS A 105 -9.01 14.59 16.00
C HIS A 105 -9.16 13.71 14.78
N THR A 106 -8.17 13.80 13.88
CA THR A 106 -8.11 12.94 12.70
C THR A 106 -7.51 11.60 13.10
N SER A 107 -8.28 10.54 12.91
CA SER A 107 -7.83 9.16 13.11
C SER A 107 -7.67 8.47 11.78
N PHE A 108 -6.45 8.03 11.47
CA PHE A 108 -6.19 7.13 10.36
C PHE A 108 -6.37 5.69 10.81
N VAL A 109 -7.05 4.91 9.99
CA VAL A 109 -7.36 3.52 10.24
C VAL A 109 -6.72 2.70 9.15
N VAL A 110 -5.91 1.71 9.55
CA VAL A 110 -5.39 0.67 8.66
C VAL A 110 -5.94 -0.66 9.15
N SER A 111 -6.66 -1.37 8.30
CA SER A 111 -7.18 -2.71 8.59
C SER A 111 -6.50 -3.73 7.71
N THR A 112 -6.21 -4.89 8.29
CA THR A 112 -5.58 -6.04 7.63
C THR A 112 -6.34 -7.31 7.94
N PRO A 113 -6.07 -8.43 7.24
CA PRO A 113 -6.64 -9.72 7.60
C PRO A 113 -6.26 -10.18 9.02
N ALA A 114 -5.14 -9.69 9.57
CA ALA A 114 -4.66 -10.02 10.91
C ALA A 114 -5.26 -9.14 12.02
N GLY A 115 -5.89 -8.00 11.69
CA GLY A 115 -6.45 -7.10 12.69
C GLY A 115 -6.60 -5.66 12.21
N LYS A 116 -6.81 -4.73 13.15
CA LYS A 116 -7.01 -3.30 12.87
C LYS A 116 -6.04 -2.47 13.71
N VAL A 117 -5.40 -1.50 13.07
CA VAL A 117 -4.60 -0.45 13.71
C VAL A 117 -5.28 0.90 13.52
N VAL A 118 -5.29 1.70 14.58
CA VAL A 118 -5.83 3.06 14.58
C VAL A 118 -4.75 3.98 15.10
N ASN A 119 -4.42 5.01 14.32
CA ASN A 119 -3.50 6.06 14.68
C ASN A 119 -4.28 7.37 14.75
N SER A 120 -4.42 7.94 15.94
CA SER A 120 -5.13 9.20 16.18
C SER A 120 -4.16 10.36 16.29
N HIS A 121 -4.44 11.45 15.60
CA HIS A 121 -3.61 12.63 15.57
C HIS A 121 -4.44 13.90 15.63
N GLU A 122 -3.92 14.87 16.37
CA GLU A 122 -4.31 16.26 16.21
C GLU A 122 -3.79 16.74 14.85
N VAL A 123 -4.60 16.58 13.82
CA VAL A 123 -4.41 17.43 12.64
C VAL A 123 -4.82 18.81 13.09
N ASP A 124 -3.95 19.79 12.87
CA ASP A 124 -4.12 21.20 13.16
C ASP A 124 -5.20 21.74 12.18
N ALA A 125 -6.41 21.19 12.29
CA ALA A 125 -7.56 21.46 11.45
C ALA A 125 -8.16 22.79 11.90
N GLN A 126 -7.35 23.84 11.80
CA GLN A 126 -7.86 25.19 11.80
C GLN A 126 -8.84 25.26 10.64
N GLY A 127 -10.12 25.56 10.95
CA GLY A 127 -11.18 25.54 9.95
C GLY A 127 -10.77 26.33 8.69
N GLY A 128 -10.98 25.74 7.51
CA GLY A 128 -10.62 26.35 6.23
C GLY A 128 -9.59 25.59 5.39
N MET A 129 -9.07 24.45 5.86
CA MET A 129 -8.23 23.60 5.01
C MET A 129 -9.04 22.86 3.95
N LEU A 130 -8.52 22.81 2.73
CA LEU A 130 -8.99 21.92 1.68
C LEU A 130 -8.36 20.54 1.88
N SER A 131 -9.13 19.47 1.69
CA SER A 131 -8.64 18.09 1.85
C SER A 131 -9.13 17.16 0.74
N SER A 132 -8.28 16.24 0.32
CA SER A 132 -8.54 15.25 -0.73
C SER A 132 -7.99 13.90 -0.29
N TRP A 133 -8.60 12.84 -0.76
CA TRP A 133 -8.19 11.46 -0.51
C TRP A 133 -8.47 10.63 -1.75
N GLY A 134 -7.87 9.46 -1.80
CA GLY A 134 -8.15 8.48 -2.84
C GLY A 134 -7.15 7.35 -2.88
N GLY A 135 -7.47 6.32 -3.67
CA GLY A 135 -6.51 5.32 -4.11
C GLY A 135 -5.44 5.93 -5.01
N LEU A 136 -4.22 5.39 -4.92
CA LEU A 136 -3.09 5.69 -5.80
C LEU A 136 -2.86 4.58 -6.84
N LEU A 137 -3.50 3.42 -6.66
CA LEU A 137 -3.42 2.29 -7.59
C LEU A 137 -4.61 2.27 -8.54
N GLU A 138 -4.32 2.15 -9.84
CA GLU A 138 -5.35 1.92 -10.87
C GLU A 138 -5.43 0.45 -11.28
N ASP A 139 -4.29 -0.24 -11.29
CA ASP A 139 -4.12 -1.63 -11.73
C ASP A 139 -3.38 -2.46 -10.66
N PRO A 140 -3.53 -3.79 -10.67
CA PRO A 140 -2.76 -4.70 -9.81
C PRO A 140 -1.25 -4.44 -9.91
N GLN A 141 -0.57 -4.35 -8.76
CA GLN A 141 0.87 -4.18 -8.65
C GLN A 141 1.51 -5.39 -7.97
N VAL A 142 2.68 -5.81 -8.45
CA VAL A 142 3.50 -6.81 -7.76
C VAL A 142 4.26 -6.13 -6.63
N LEU A 143 4.28 -6.77 -5.45
CA LEU A 143 5.07 -6.30 -4.31
C LEU A 143 6.51 -6.79 -4.46
N GLU A 144 7.37 -5.94 -5.00
CA GLU A 144 8.80 -6.20 -5.08
C GLU A 144 9.50 -6.00 -3.73
N LYS A 145 10.56 -6.77 -3.50
CA LYS A 145 11.40 -6.68 -2.29
C LYS A 145 11.90 -5.25 -2.07
N GLU A 146 11.71 -4.75 -0.84
CA GLU A 146 12.15 -3.44 -0.35
C GLU A 146 11.62 -2.22 -1.14
N GLN A 147 10.74 -2.42 -2.13
CA GLN A 147 10.15 -1.33 -2.89
C GLN A 147 8.76 -0.99 -2.34
N PRO A 148 8.50 0.29 -2.01
CA PRO A 148 7.16 0.70 -1.58
C PRO A 148 6.20 0.73 -2.75
N VAL A 149 5.05 0.09 -2.57
CA VAL A 149 3.84 0.37 -3.34
C VAL A 149 2.99 1.34 -2.53
N TYR A 150 2.73 2.52 -3.08
CA TYR A 150 1.85 3.51 -2.47
C TYR A 150 0.40 3.24 -2.86
N ALA A 151 -0.42 2.83 -1.90
CA ALA A 151 -1.76 2.32 -2.16
C ALA A 151 -2.85 3.41 -2.13
N ALA A 152 -2.75 4.35 -1.18
CA ALA A 152 -3.75 5.37 -0.94
C ALA A 152 -3.14 6.62 -0.31
N TYR A 153 -3.86 7.75 -0.39
CA TYR A 153 -3.42 9.01 0.18
C TYR A 153 -4.51 9.78 0.92
N TYR A 154 -4.07 10.67 1.80
CA TYR A 154 -4.84 11.82 2.28
C TYR A 154 -3.96 13.08 2.20
N ALA A 155 -4.48 14.10 1.54
CA ALA A 155 -3.83 15.39 1.32
C ALA A 155 -4.65 16.50 1.97
N SER A 156 -3.97 17.50 2.52
CA SER A 156 -4.61 18.74 2.97
C SER A 156 -3.71 19.96 2.80
N THR A 157 -4.33 21.10 2.56
CA THR A 157 -3.65 22.39 2.41
C THR A 157 -4.56 23.53 2.87
N SER A 158 -3.95 24.56 3.45
CA SER A 158 -4.52 25.87 3.75
C SER A 158 -4.52 26.81 2.53
N GLY A 159 -3.97 26.35 1.40
CA GLY A 159 -4.00 27.03 0.13
C GLY A 159 -5.43 27.19 -0.43
N GLN A 160 -5.55 27.99 -1.49
CA GLN A 160 -6.85 28.29 -2.13
C GLN A 160 -7.30 27.21 -3.13
N SER A 161 -6.40 26.31 -3.52
CA SER A 161 -6.65 25.23 -4.46
C SER A 161 -5.81 24.03 -4.10
N MET A 162 -6.30 22.85 -4.47
CA MET A 162 -5.60 21.60 -4.27
C MET A 162 -5.98 20.67 -5.41
N GLU A 163 -4.99 20.06 -6.02
CA GLU A 163 -5.21 19.00 -6.99
C GLU A 163 -5.52 17.69 -6.28
N SER A 164 -6.39 16.87 -6.87
CA SER A 164 -6.71 15.53 -6.39
C SER A 164 -6.12 14.49 -7.33
N GLY A 165 -5.52 13.44 -6.77
CA GLY A 165 -4.93 12.34 -7.52
C GLY A 165 -3.64 12.69 -8.27
N GLY A 166 -3.04 11.67 -8.88
CA GLY A 166 -1.82 11.81 -9.68
C GLY A 166 -0.56 12.14 -8.86
N PHE A 167 -0.51 11.74 -7.59
CA PHE A 167 0.65 11.95 -6.72
C PHE A 167 1.78 10.95 -6.95
N LEU A 168 1.65 10.07 -7.96
CA LEU A 168 2.70 9.16 -8.38
C LEU A 168 3.34 9.62 -9.68
N ASP A 169 4.65 9.40 -9.80
CA ASP A 169 5.40 9.54 -11.05
C ASP A 169 5.19 8.32 -11.97
N GLU A 170 5.85 8.33 -13.13
CA GLU A 170 5.76 7.24 -14.12
C GLU A 170 6.30 5.89 -13.63
N ASN A 171 7.05 5.87 -12.52
CA ASN A 171 7.62 4.68 -11.90
C ASN A 171 6.84 4.23 -10.66
N GLY A 172 5.74 4.89 -10.32
CA GLY A 172 4.94 4.58 -9.13
C GLY A 172 5.53 5.13 -7.82
N ALA A 173 6.55 5.99 -7.89
CA ALA A 173 7.09 6.69 -6.72
C ALA A 173 6.30 7.99 -6.46
N LEU A 174 6.34 8.52 -5.23
CA LEU A 174 5.68 9.79 -4.91
C LEU A 174 6.31 10.96 -5.70
N ASP A 175 5.47 11.72 -6.40
CA ASP A 175 5.87 12.96 -7.08
C ASP A 175 6.03 14.08 -6.06
N MET A 176 7.28 14.26 -5.61
CA MET A 176 7.65 15.27 -4.61
C MET A 176 7.28 16.69 -5.01
N MET A 177 7.26 17.02 -6.31
CA MET A 177 6.86 18.36 -6.77
C MET A 177 5.37 18.61 -6.55
N ARG A 178 4.55 17.57 -6.57
CA ARG A 178 3.09 17.70 -6.37
C ARG A 178 2.69 17.78 -4.91
N ILE A 179 3.52 17.25 -4.00
CA ILE A 179 3.24 17.27 -2.56
C ILE A 179 3.95 18.39 -1.80
N GLN A 180 4.86 19.14 -2.44
CA GLN A 180 5.65 20.20 -1.78
C GLN A 180 4.82 21.39 -1.26
N ASP A 181 3.64 21.65 -1.86
CA ASP A 181 2.75 22.74 -1.46
C ASP A 181 1.62 22.26 -0.52
N LEU A 182 1.63 20.99 -0.13
CA LEU A 182 0.66 20.42 0.80
C LEU A 182 1.14 20.60 2.23
N ASP A 183 0.26 21.13 3.09
CA ASP A 183 0.54 21.26 4.52
C ASP A 183 0.67 19.88 5.17
N HIS A 184 -0.19 18.94 4.78
CA HIS A 184 -0.04 17.54 5.15
C HIS A 184 -0.36 16.64 3.96
N PHE A 185 0.50 15.66 3.75
CA PHE A 185 0.27 14.55 2.85
C PHE A 185 0.60 13.25 3.56
N TYR A 186 -0.36 12.33 3.59
CA TYR A 186 -0.20 11.01 4.18
C TYR A 186 -0.36 9.98 3.08
N ALA A 187 0.53 8.99 3.04
CA ALA A 187 0.47 7.90 2.08
C ALA A 187 0.59 6.55 2.79
N LEU A 188 -0.28 5.61 2.42
CA LEU A 188 -0.11 4.21 2.80
C LEU A 188 0.94 3.58 1.89
N ALA A 189 2.13 3.32 2.42
CA ALA A 189 3.19 2.57 1.77
C ALA A 189 3.16 1.11 2.22
N ILE A 190 3.29 0.20 1.27
CA ILE A 190 3.26 -1.25 1.47
C ILE A 190 4.54 -1.83 0.92
N ARG A 191 5.29 -2.55 1.75
CA ARG A 191 6.58 -3.14 1.38
C ARG A 191 6.62 -4.60 1.71
N LEU A 192 7.31 -5.37 0.87
CA LEU A 192 7.77 -6.71 1.20
C LEU A 192 9.20 -6.60 1.75
N VAL A 193 9.39 -6.87 3.04
CA VAL A 193 10.67 -6.69 3.75
C VAL A 193 11.19 -8.03 4.27
N GLU A 194 12.51 -8.22 4.29
CA GLU A 194 13.12 -9.42 4.87
C GLU A 194 13.10 -9.36 6.42
N GLU A 195 12.77 -10.46 7.11
CA GLU A 195 12.83 -10.56 8.57
C GLU A 195 14.29 -10.69 9.02
N GLU A 196 14.72 -9.83 9.96
CA GLU A 196 16.06 -9.87 10.58
C GLU A 196 16.23 -10.97 11.65
#